data_AF-B5IQB6-F1
#
_entry.id   AF-B5IQB6-F1
#
_cell.length_a   1.000
_cell.length_b   1.000
_cell.length_c   1.000
_cell.angle_alpha   90.00
_cell.angle_beta   90.00
_cell.angle_gamma   90.00
#
_symmetry.space_group_name_H-M   'P 1'
#
loop_
_entity.id
_entity.type
_entity.pdbx_description
1 polymer ?
#
loop_
_entity_poly.entity_id
_entity_poly.type
_entity_poly.pdbx_seq_one_letter_code
_entity_poly.pdbx_strand_id
1 'polypeptide(L)' 'MHLEPHGLEAAEAAALFRTLLALPGWRQDTIQLYGRTHPLPRLHRWFALSSQTYRWSGLVMRPEPFPDAL' A
#
# COMPACT_ATOMS: atom_id res chain seq x y z
N MET A 1 -22.68 3.51 8.27
CA MET A 1 -21.32 2.97 8.11
C MET A 1 -21.29 1.67 8.90
N HIS A 2 -21.39 0.53 8.23
CA HIS A 2 -21.25 -0.78 8.87
C HIS A 2 -19.76 -1.08 9.00
N LEU A 3 -19.29 -1.28 10.23
CA LEU A 3 -17.97 -1.81 10.51
C LEU A 3 -18.20 -3.29 10.82
N GLU A 4 -17.58 -4.19 10.06
CA GLU A 4 -17.62 -5.63 10.33
C GLU A 4 -16.54 -5.95 11.36
N PRO A 5 -16.89 -6.18 12.64
CA PRO A 5 -15.92 -6.64 13.61
C PRO A 5 -15.52 -8.07 13.20
N HIS A 6 -14.22 -8.36 13.17
CA HIS A 6 -13.68 -9.66 12.73
C HIS A 6 -13.89 -9.97 11.24
N GLY A 7 -13.73 -8.98 10.35
CA GLY A 7 -13.83 -9.20 8.89
C GLY A 7 -12.87 -10.23 8.27
N LEU A 8 -11.94 -10.79 9.06
CA LEU A 8 -11.12 -11.96 8.73
C LEU A 8 -10.95 -12.83 9.98
N GLU A 9 -10.94 -14.14 9.80
CA GLU A 9 -10.56 -15.07 10.86
C GLU A 9 -9.07 -14.91 11.23
N ALA A 10 -8.71 -15.18 12.49
CA ALA A 10 -7.35 -14.92 12.97
C ALA A 10 -6.27 -15.66 12.16
N ALA A 11 -6.55 -16.90 11.74
CA ALA A 11 -5.64 -17.70 10.93
C ALA A 11 -5.48 -17.14 9.51
N GLU A 12 -6.57 -16.65 8.92
CA GLU A 12 -6.60 -16.03 7.59
C GLU A 12 -5.83 -14.72 7.58
N ALA A 13 -6.08 -13.86 8.57
CA ALA A 13 -5.35 -12.61 8.75
C ALA A 13 -3.83 -12.85 8.91
N ALA A 14 -3.44 -13.86 9.70
CA ALA A 14 -2.04 -14.21 9.89
C ALA A 14 -1.38 -14.75 8.60
N ALA A 15 -2.11 -15.51 7.79
CA ALA A 15 -1.63 -16.00 6.50
C ALA A 15 -1.43 -14.85 5.50
N LEU A 16 -2.45 -14.00 5.34
CA LEU A 16 -2.40 -12.84 4.47
C LEU A 16 -1.27 -11.88 4.84
N PHE A 17 -1.07 -11.64 6.15
CA PHE A 17 0.02 -10.80 6.64
C PHE A 17 1.40 -11.35 6.24
N ARG A 18 1.63 -12.66 6.40
CA ARG A 18 2.90 -13.28 5.97
C ARG A 18 3.14 -13.13 4.47
N THR A 19 2.10 -13.31 3.65
CA THR A 19 2.16 -13.11 2.20
C THR A 19 2.54 -11.67 1.85
N LEU A 20 1.86 -10.69 2.43
CA LEU A 20 2.14 -9.26 2.20
C LEU A 20 3.55 -8.87 2.67
N LEU A 21 3.99 -9.38 3.82
CA LEU A 21 5.30 -9.08 4.38
C LEU A 21 6.45 -9.63 3.52
N ALA A 22 6.27 -10.83 2.95
CA ALA A 22 7.26 -11.47 2.09
C ALA A 22 7.28 -10.93 0.65
N LEU A 23 6.24 -10.18 0.26
CA LEU A 23 6.13 -9.64 -1.09
C LEU A 23 7.29 -8.66 -1.38
N PRO A 24 8.03 -8.80 -2.50
CA PRO A 24 9.15 -7.89 -2.80
C PRO A 24 8.66 -6.51 -3.26
N GLY A 25 9.59 -5.57 -3.48
CA GLY A 25 9.29 -4.30 -4.15
C GLY A 25 8.60 -3.24 -3.28
N TRP A 26 8.57 -3.42 -1.97
CA TRP A 26 8.23 -2.35 -1.02
C TRP A 26 9.20 -1.18 -1.18
N ARG A 27 8.68 0.04 -1.38
CA ARG A 27 9.49 1.23 -1.65
C ARG A 27 9.31 2.31 -0.59
N GLN A 28 10.35 3.11 -0.37
CA GLN A 28 10.30 4.32 0.44
C GLN A 28 10.36 5.54 -0.48
N ASP A 29 9.21 6.11 -0.81
CA ASP A 29 9.17 7.33 -1.62
C ASP A 29 9.46 8.57 -0.77
N THR A 30 9.70 9.69 -1.46
CA THR A 30 9.78 11.02 -0.83
C THR A 30 8.55 11.85 -1.18
N ILE A 31 8.17 12.74 -0.27
CA ILE A 31 7.07 13.69 -0.44
C ILE A 31 7.53 15.11 -0.12
N GLN A 32 6.80 16.09 -0.64
CA GLN A 32 7.02 17.50 -0.35
C GLN A 32 6.02 17.97 0.71
N LEU A 33 6.53 18.44 1.85
CA LEU A 33 5.75 19.04 2.94
C LEU A 33 6.41 20.37 3.34
N TYR A 34 5.61 21.43 3.43
CA TYR A 34 6.08 22.77 3.81
C TYR A 34 7.31 23.25 3.01
N GLY A 35 7.33 22.95 1.70
CA GLY A 35 8.43 23.33 0.80
C GLY A 35 9.72 22.50 0.96
N ARG A 36 9.70 21.42 1.77
CA ARG A 36 10.84 20.53 2.00
C ARG A 36 10.53 19.11 1.56
N THR A 37 11.56 18.39 1.11
CA THR A 37 11.45 16.98 0.70
C THR A 37 11.78 16.07 1.88
N HIS A 38 10.90 15.12 2.15
CA HIS A 38 11.04 14.16 3.25
C HIS A 38 10.82 12.73 2.77
N PRO A 39 11.58 11.74 3.25
CA PRO A 39 11.24 10.33 3.05
C PRO A 39 9.95 10.01 3.80
N LEU A 40 9.12 9.13 3.22
CA LEU A 40 7.99 8.58 3.95
C LEU A 40 8.50 7.77 5.15
N PRO A 41 7.86 7.84 6.32
CA PRO A 41 8.28 7.09 7.51
C PRO A 41 7.86 5.61 7.46
N ARG A 42 7.65 5.06 6.27
CA ARG A 42 7.24 3.68 6.03
C ARG A 42 7.59 3.26 4.60
N LEU A 43 7.65 1.95 4.39
CA LEU A 43 7.58 1.38 3.05
C LEU A 43 6.13 1.27 2.60
N HIS A 44 5.91 1.35 1.28
CA HIS A 44 4.59 1.12 0.69
C HIS A 44 4.66 0.50 -0.70
N ARG A 45 3.52 0.02 -1.19
CA ARG A 45 3.24 -0.34 -2.59
C ARG A 45 1.81 0.09 -2.91
N TRP A 46 1.54 0.40 -4.17
CA TRP A 46 0.24 0.89 -4.62
C TRP A 46 -0.34 -0.04 -5.68
N PHE A 47 -1.40 -0.76 -5.33
CA PHE A 47 -2.09 -1.68 -6.23
C PHE A 47 -3.46 -1.15 -6.64
N ALA A 48 -3.87 -1.39 -7.89
CA ALA A 48 -5.23 -1.11 -8.32
C ALA A 48 -5.66 -2.03 -9.48
N LEU A 49 -6.97 -2.24 -9.58
CA LEU A 49 -7.59 -2.92 -10.72
C LEU A 49 -7.64 -2.03 -11.98
N SER A 50 -7.52 -0.71 -11.82
CA SER A 50 -7.50 0.25 -12.93
C SER A 50 -6.13 0.88 -13.10
N SER A 51 -5.84 1.40 -14.29
CA SER A 51 -4.59 2.13 -14.60
C SER A 51 -4.56 3.57 -14.10
N GLN A 52 -5.54 3.98 -13.28
CA GLN A 52 -5.65 5.36 -12.79
C GLN A 52 -4.51 5.70 -11.83
N THR A 53 -3.87 6.83 -12.12
CA THR A 53 -2.79 7.37 -11.30
C THR A 53 -3.36 8.20 -10.16
N TYR A 54 -2.77 8.07 -8.98
CA TYR A 54 -3.07 8.92 -7.82
C TYR A 54 -1.91 9.86 -7.53
N ARG A 55 -2.18 11.11 -7.13
CA ARG A 55 -1.15 12.10 -6.80
C ARG A 55 -1.44 12.77 -5.48
N TRP A 56 -0.42 12.89 -4.63
CA TRP A 56 -0.52 13.56 -3.34
C TRP A 56 0.85 14.10 -2.90
N SER A 57 0.90 15.28 -2.28
CA SER A 57 2.13 15.88 -1.74
C SER A 57 3.35 15.84 -2.69
N GLY A 58 3.11 16.02 -3.99
CA GLY A 58 4.14 15.97 -5.03
C GLY A 58 4.53 14.56 -5.52
N LEU A 59 4.09 13.50 -4.84
CA LEU A 59 4.30 12.10 -5.23
C LEU A 59 3.21 11.64 -6.21
N VAL A 60 3.62 11.02 -7.31
CA VAL A 60 2.74 10.39 -8.29
C VAL A 60 2.82 8.88 -8.13
N MET A 61 1.71 8.25 -7.75
CA MET A 61 1.59 6.80 -7.59
C MET A 61 0.95 6.19 -8.84
N ARG A 62 1.76 5.47 -9.61
CA ARG A 62 1.29 4.64 -10.72
C ARG A 62 0.87 3.28 -10.14
N PRO A 63 -0.35 2.79 -10.45
CA PRO A 63 -0.83 1.53 -9.90
C PRO A 63 -0.08 0.35 -10.49
N GLU A 64 0.25 -0.59 -9.61
CA GLU A 64 0.69 -1.93 -9.96
C GLU A 64 -0.54 -2.85 -9.97
N PRO A 65 -0.60 -3.87 -10.85
CA PRO A 65 -1.64 -4.88 -10.74
C PRO A 65 -1.48 -5.65 -9.43
N PHE A 66 -2.60 -6.11 -8.86
CA PHE A 66 -2.53 -7.02 -7.71
C PHE A 66 -1.76 -8.29 -8.10
N PRO A 67 -0.80 -8.74 -7.27
CA PRO A 67 -0.15 -10.02 -7.47
C PRO A 67 -1.14 -11.16 -7.24
N ASP A 68 -1.00 -12.29 -7.93
CA ASP A 68 -1.90 -13.45 -7.81
C ASP A 68 -2.03 -14.00 -6.38
N ALA A 69 -1.08 -13.68 -5.49
CA ALA A 69 -1.10 -14.06 -4.08
C ALA A 69 -2.05 -13.20 -3.21
N LEU A 70 -2.70 -12.18 -3.79
CA LEU A 70 -3.68 -11.28 -3.14
C LEU A 70 -5.01 -11.30 -3.91
#